data_AF-A0A6I1MH96-F1
#
_entry.id   AF-A0A6I1MH96-F1
#
_cell.length_a   1.000
_cell.length_b   1.000
_cell.length_c   1.000
_cell.angle_alpha   90.00
_cell.angle_beta   90.00
_cell.angle_gamma   90.00
#
_symmetry.space_group_name_H-M   'P 1'
#
loop_
_entity.id
_entity.type
_entity.pdbx_description
1 polymer ?
#
loop_
_entity_poly.entity_id
_entity_poly.type
_entity_poly.pdbx_seq_one_letter_code
_entity_poly.pdbx_strand_id
1 'polypeptide(L)'
;MKAKKLPLLILITLFIFTSSLSGCTVIDELKIKTGMKNTDFEYIKEKKVDRIVIQSTRDKGFRFLVNDTDVIKDIYDILSKAKKVTEKTDLDPDYIFEIHMGDEVKSFYYVTGFNENKEGNFYDDNNIYKISTRLDNDIIQNLSFIRKPREFKNIYYDSTLTALSEHKDLLNQGNKKVGIDILGDIDCAKYLLSVEIEDFKRRLKEIIPNSEIMNHNREDFDIIVSVRNYGYKTTTYKTIIKIENKQDHSENKFYVDGKYNNSWNIEVFDKMPDSWK
;
A
#
# COMPACT_ATOMS: atom_id res chain seq x y z
N MET A 1 48.37 -56.09 15.43
CA MET A 1 47.42 -55.57 14.43
C MET A 1 47.41 -54.04 14.45
N LYS A 2 48.20 -53.37 13.61
CA LYS A 2 48.16 -51.90 13.44
C LYS A 2 47.92 -51.61 11.97
N ALA A 3 46.67 -51.46 11.57
CA ALA A 3 46.34 -51.15 10.19
C ALA A 3 45.02 -50.36 10.09
N LYS A 4 45.06 -49.30 9.27
CA LYS A 4 43.93 -48.74 8.50
C LYS A 4 42.94 -47.73 9.13
N LYS A 5 43.28 -46.97 10.19
CA LYS A 5 42.40 -45.83 10.62
C LYS A 5 42.69 -44.49 9.94
N LEU A 6 43.92 -44.24 9.51
CA LEU A 6 44.33 -42.98 8.86
C LEU A 6 43.71 -42.73 7.46
N PRO A 7 43.63 -43.72 6.54
CA PRO A 7 43.03 -43.48 5.22
C PRO A 7 41.52 -43.27 5.30
N LEU A 8 40.83 -43.88 6.27
CA LEU A 8 39.39 -43.70 6.48
C LEU A 8 39.07 -42.30 7.01
N LEU A 9 39.88 -41.76 7.93
CA LEU A 9 39.71 -40.41 8.46
C LEU A 9 39.91 -39.35 7.37
N ILE A 10 40.93 -39.53 6.51
CA ILE A 10 41.17 -38.66 5.36
C ILE A 10 40.01 -38.74 4.36
N LEU A 11 39.47 -39.94 4.09
CA LEU A 11 38.33 -40.12 3.19
C LEU A 11 37.06 -39.45 3.71
N ILE A 12 36.78 -39.55 5.01
CA ILE A 12 35.63 -38.90 5.67
C ILE A 12 35.79 -37.38 5.62
N THR A 13 37.01 -36.87 5.88
CA THR A 13 37.29 -35.42 5.83
C THR A 13 37.15 -34.89 4.39
N LEU A 14 37.62 -35.65 3.39
CA LEU A 14 37.44 -35.31 1.97
C LEU A 14 35.96 -35.30 1.57
N PHE A 15 35.17 -36.27 2.07
CA PHE A 15 33.73 -36.37 1.79
C PHE A 15 32.93 -35.23 2.43
N ILE A 16 33.32 -34.78 3.63
CA ILE A 16 32.74 -33.61 4.30
C ILE A 16 33.11 -32.32 3.54
N PHE A 17 34.34 -32.24 3.00
CA PHE A 17 34.80 -31.08 2.21
C PHE A 17 34.13 -31.00 0.82
N THR A 18 33.89 -32.12 0.15
CA THR A 18 33.21 -32.13 -1.16
C THR A 18 31.69 -31.91 -1.05
N SER A 19 31.08 -32.35 0.05
CA SER A 19 29.66 -32.08 0.33
C SER A 19 29.39 -30.62 0.76
N SER A 20 30.39 -29.91 1.27
CA SER A 20 30.26 -28.47 1.59
C SER A 20 30.41 -27.55 0.37
N LEU A 21 31.07 -27.98 -0.71
CA LEU A 21 31.08 -27.25 -1.99
C LEU A 21 29.86 -27.51 -2.89
N SER A 22 29.16 -28.64 -2.71
CA SER A 22 28.01 -29.03 -3.54
C SER A 22 26.65 -28.71 -2.90
N GLY A 23 26.62 -28.36 -1.60
CA GLY A 23 25.38 -28.20 -0.84
C GLY A 23 24.58 -26.95 -1.19
N CYS A 24 25.22 -25.86 -1.63
CA CYS A 24 24.52 -24.62 -1.92
C CYS A 24 23.61 -24.72 -3.17
N THR A 25 24.05 -25.42 -4.21
CA THR A 25 23.28 -25.56 -5.46
C THR A 25 22.07 -26.48 -5.29
N VAL A 26 22.24 -27.61 -4.59
CA VAL A 26 21.15 -28.56 -4.31
C VAL A 26 20.08 -27.95 -3.40
N ILE A 27 20.48 -27.17 -2.40
CA ILE A 27 19.54 -26.47 -1.50
C ILE A 27 18.76 -25.39 -2.28
N ASP A 28 19.42 -24.63 -3.16
CA ASP A 28 18.76 -23.60 -3.95
C ASP A 28 17.81 -24.19 -5.00
N GLU A 29 18.17 -25.29 -5.67
CA GLU A 29 17.26 -26.03 -6.55
C GLU A 29 16.02 -26.54 -5.80
N LEU A 30 16.21 -27.06 -4.58
CA LEU A 30 15.11 -27.45 -3.69
C LEU A 30 14.22 -26.25 -3.34
N LYS A 31 14.80 -25.10 -3.00
CA LYS A 31 14.03 -23.87 -2.68
C LYS A 31 13.26 -23.34 -3.88
N ILE A 32 13.83 -23.40 -5.08
CA ILE A 32 13.14 -23.03 -6.33
C ILE A 32 11.96 -23.98 -6.55
N LYS A 33 12.19 -25.29 -6.45
CA LYS A 33 11.17 -26.32 -6.63
C LYS A 33 10.04 -26.26 -5.60
N THR A 34 10.34 -25.85 -4.37
CA THR A 34 9.32 -25.65 -3.30
C THR A 34 8.66 -24.28 -3.35
N GLY A 35 9.08 -23.38 -4.26
CA GLY A 35 8.56 -22.01 -4.37
C GLY A 35 9.01 -21.08 -3.23
N MET A 36 10.03 -21.47 -2.46
CA MET A 36 10.65 -20.66 -1.41
C MET A 36 11.69 -19.66 -1.96
N LYS A 37 12.15 -19.85 -3.20
CA LYS A 37 13.04 -18.95 -3.92
C LYS A 37 12.49 -18.70 -5.32
N ASN A 38 12.49 -17.45 -5.74
CA ASN A 38 12.08 -16.99 -7.06
C ASN A 38 13.28 -16.41 -7.79
N THR A 39 13.60 -17.00 -8.95
CA THR A 39 14.72 -16.59 -9.79
C THR A 39 14.38 -15.49 -10.79
N ASP A 40 13.09 -15.15 -10.94
CA ASP A 40 12.62 -14.16 -11.92
C ASP A 40 13.19 -12.76 -11.63
N PHE A 41 13.72 -12.53 -10.42
CA PHE A 41 14.32 -11.26 -9.97
C PHE A 41 15.84 -11.29 -9.78
N GLU A 42 16.54 -12.39 -10.10
CA GLU A 42 18.01 -12.48 -9.96
C GLU A 42 18.74 -11.43 -10.81
N TYR A 43 18.13 -10.97 -11.89
CA TYR A 43 18.65 -9.86 -12.69
C TYR A 43 18.89 -8.58 -11.87
N ILE A 44 18.19 -8.36 -10.75
CA ILE A 44 18.42 -7.19 -9.89
C ILE A 44 19.80 -7.26 -9.24
N LYS A 45 20.28 -8.47 -8.97
CA LYS A 45 21.59 -8.75 -8.40
C LYS A 45 22.66 -8.91 -9.49
N GLU A 46 22.32 -9.58 -10.59
CA GLU A 46 23.24 -9.92 -11.69
C GLU A 46 23.52 -8.75 -12.63
N LYS A 47 22.49 -7.94 -12.92
CA LYS A 47 22.63 -6.69 -13.67
C LYS A 47 22.84 -5.56 -12.67
N LYS A 48 23.62 -4.55 -13.07
CA LYS A 48 23.74 -3.31 -12.30
C LYS A 48 22.44 -2.53 -12.45
N VAL A 49 21.46 -2.80 -11.58
CA VAL A 49 20.30 -1.93 -11.43
C VAL A 49 20.79 -0.57 -10.98
N ASP A 50 20.55 0.45 -11.81
CA ASP A 50 21.03 1.80 -11.56
C ASP A 50 20.15 2.52 -10.54
N ARG A 51 18.84 2.26 -10.61
CA ARG A 51 17.83 2.83 -9.73
C ARG A 51 16.53 2.05 -9.74
N ILE A 52 15.77 2.17 -8.68
CA ILE A 52 14.36 1.77 -8.61
C ILE A 52 13.52 3.02 -8.36
N VAL A 53 12.45 3.18 -9.13
CA VAL A 53 11.47 4.25 -8.98
C VAL A 53 10.21 3.65 -8.39
N ILE A 54 9.73 4.21 -7.29
CA ILE A 54 8.46 3.80 -6.67
C ILE A 54 7.54 5.01 -6.72
N GLN A 55 6.45 4.93 -7.48
CA GLN A 55 5.54 6.05 -7.70
C GLN A 55 4.13 5.69 -7.24
N SER A 56 3.48 6.57 -6.50
CA SER A 56 2.06 6.37 -6.15
C SER A 56 1.18 6.46 -7.38
N THR A 57 0.20 5.57 -7.48
CA THR A 57 -0.84 5.61 -8.51
C THR A 57 -1.87 6.72 -8.28
N ARG A 58 -2.01 7.18 -7.02
CA ARG A 58 -2.97 8.20 -6.59
C ARG A 58 -2.41 9.61 -6.63
N ASP A 59 -1.11 9.75 -6.40
CA ASP A 59 -0.38 11.02 -6.53
C ASP A 59 0.91 10.78 -7.32
N LYS A 60 0.89 11.14 -8.62
CA LYS A 60 2.05 10.97 -9.50
C LYS A 60 3.25 11.81 -9.06
N GLY A 61 3.05 12.89 -8.30
CA GLY A 61 4.13 13.68 -7.72
C GLY A 61 4.80 12.99 -6.53
N PHE A 62 4.12 12.03 -5.91
CA PHE A 62 4.64 11.23 -4.82
C PHE A 62 5.46 10.05 -5.35
N ARG A 63 6.77 10.29 -5.49
CA ARG A 63 7.73 9.38 -6.10
C ARG A 63 8.99 9.27 -5.25
N PHE A 64 9.49 8.05 -5.10
CA PHE A 64 10.77 7.72 -4.49
C PHE A 64 11.76 7.31 -5.57
N LEU A 65 12.96 7.86 -5.49
CA LEU A 65 14.10 7.47 -6.32
C LEU A 65 15.09 6.72 -5.42
N VAL A 66 15.21 5.42 -5.64
CA VAL A 66 16.06 4.52 -4.86
C VAL A 66 17.31 4.22 -5.65
N ASN A 67 18.41 4.87 -5.29
CA ASN A 67 19.74 4.62 -5.87
C ASN A 67 20.71 4.01 -4.84
N ASP A 68 20.27 3.90 -3.58
CA ASP A 68 21.06 3.31 -2.51
C ASP A 68 21.15 1.79 -2.72
N THR A 69 22.37 1.27 -2.77
CA THR A 69 22.63 -0.14 -3.07
C THR A 69 22.13 -1.09 -1.99
N ASP A 70 22.15 -0.67 -0.72
CA ASP A 70 21.66 -1.49 0.38
C ASP A 70 20.13 -1.58 0.31
N VAL A 71 19.45 -0.47 0.02
CA VAL A 71 17.99 -0.49 -0.16
C VAL A 71 17.58 -1.31 -1.40
N ILE A 72 18.31 -1.20 -2.51
CA ILE A 72 18.05 -2.03 -3.71
C ILE A 72 18.23 -3.52 -3.37
N LYS A 73 19.24 -3.86 -2.57
CA LYS A 73 19.45 -5.23 -2.09
C LYS A 73 18.31 -5.71 -1.19
N ASP A 74 17.79 -4.87 -0.30
CA ASP A 74 16.65 -5.21 0.54
C ASP A 74 15.38 -5.46 -0.30
N ILE A 75 15.14 -4.64 -1.34
CA ILE A 75 14.06 -4.87 -2.31
C ILE A 75 14.25 -6.24 -2.97
N TYR A 76 15.46 -6.54 -3.45
CA TYR A 76 15.77 -7.83 -4.04
C TYR A 76 15.51 -9.01 -3.08
N ASP A 77 15.97 -8.93 -1.83
CA ASP A 77 15.80 -10.00 -0.83
C ASP A 77 14.34 -10.28 -0.46
N ILE A 78 13.46 -9.29 -0.66
CA ILE A 78 12.01 -9.45 -0.56
C ILE A 78 11.45 -10.10 -1.85
N LEU A 79 11.79 -9.57 -3.03
CA LEU A 79 11.30 -10.04 -4.31
C LEU A 79 11.77 -11.48 -4.63
N SER A 80 12.97 -11.86 -4.23
CA SER A 80 13.51 -13.21 -4.41
C SER A 80 12.75 -14.27 -3.61
N LYS A 81 11.91 -13.87 -2.65
CA LYS A 81 11.02 -14.75 -1.86
C LYS A 81 9.57 -14.68 -2.35
N ALA A 82 9.27 -13.82 -3.32
CA ALA A 82 7.92 -13.64 -3.83
C ALA A 82 7.45 -14.92 -4.54
N LYS A 83 6.25 -15.39 -4.20
CA LYS A 83 5.68 -16.61 -4.76
C LYS A 83 4.95 -16.29 -6.06
N LYS A 84 5.31 -16.95 -7.16
CA LYS A 84 4.55 -16.85 -8.43
C LYS A 84 3.16 -17.48 -8.28
N VAL A 85 2.13 -16.77 -8.73
CA VAL A 85 0.72 -17.20 -8.69
C VAL A 85 0.03 -16.87 -10.02
N THR A 86 -1.19 -17.37 -10.20
CA THR A 86 -1.93 -17.25 -11.47
C THR A 86 -2.96 -16.12 -11.47
N GLU A 87 -3.37 -15.66 -10.30
CA GLU A 87 -4.41 -14.65 -10.13
C GLU A 87 -3.84 -13.48 -9.35
N LYS A 88 -4.10 -12.26 -9.84
CA LYS A 88 -3.77 -11.02 -9.13
C LYS A 88 -4.98 -10.58 -8.31
N THR A 89 -4.74 -9.71 -7.34
CA THR A 89 -5.83 -9.05 -6.63
C THR A 89 -6.69 -8.17 -7.57
N ASP A 90 -7.97 -8.08 -7.24
CA ASP A 90 -8.93 -7.14 -7.86
C ASP A 90 -8.80 -5.71 -7.34
N LEU A 91 -7.98 -5.51 -6.30
CA LEU A 91 -7.69 -4.18 -5.77
C LEU A 91 -6.87 -3.35 -6.77
N ASP A 92 -7.18 -2.06 -6.82
CA ASP A 92 -6.37 -1.09 -7.55
C ASP A 92 -4.93 -1.08 -7.01
N PRO A 93 -3.90 -0.91 -7.86
CA PRO A 93 -2.53 -0.78 -7.40
C PRO A 93 -2.32 0.50 -6.61
N ASP A 94 -1.48 0.44 -5.57
CA ASP A 94 -1.07 1.61 -4.77
C ASP A 94 0.18 2.28 -5.33
N TYR A 95 1.09 1.47 -5.85
CA TYR A 95 2.37 1.93 -6.40
C TYR A 95 2.69 1.26 -7.73
N ILE A 96 3.49 1.97 -8.53
CA ILE A 96 4.20 1.44 -9.69
C ILE A 96 5.69 1.41 -9.34
N PHE A 97 6.31 0.25 -9.47
CA PHE A 97 7.73 0.02 -9.34
C PHE A 97 8.34 -0.02 -10.74
N GLU A 98 9.31 0.84 -11.02
CA GLU A 98 10.14 0.75 -12.22
C GLU A 98 11.57 0.41 -11.83
N ILE A 99 12.09 -0.70 -12.33
CA ILE A 99 13.46 -1.16 -12.10
C ILE A 99 14.27 -0.83 -13.35
N HIS A 100 15.21 0.12 -13.22
CA HIS A 100 16.01 0.66 -14.34
C HIS A 100 17.37 -0.03 -14.40
N MET A 101 17.74 -0.52 -15.59
CA MET A 101 19.01 -1.19 -15.90
C MET A 101 19.56 -0.63 -17.20
N GLY A 102 20.26 0.50 -17.13
CA GLY A 102 20.60 1.32 -18.30
C GLY A 102 19.33 1.79 -19.01
N ASP A 103 19.17 1.39 -20.28
CA ASP A 103 18.01 1.73 -21.10
C ASP A 103 16.83 0.76 -20.90
N GLU A 104 17.03 -0.38 -20.24
CA GLU A 104 15.97 -1.35 -19.95
C GLU A 104 15.21 -0.94 -18.69
N VAL A 105 13.87 -0.88 -18.79
CA VAL A 105 12.98 -0.62 -17.65
C VAL A 105 11.97 -1.75 -17.52
N LYS A 106 11.87 -2.34 -16.33
CA LYS A 106 10.82 -3.29 -15.97
C LYS A 106 9.86 -2.65 -14.99
N SER A 107 8.56 -2.70 -15.29
CA SER A 107 7.52 -2.06 -14.49
C SER A 107 6.58 -3.06 -13.86
N PHE A 108 6.25 -2.86 -12.58
CA PHE A 108 5.34 -3.70 -11.81
C PHE A 108 4.36 -2.85 -11.02
N TYR A 109 3.11 -3.26 -10.98
CA TYR A 109 2.09 -2.76 -10.07
C TYR A 109 2.22 -3.43 -8.71
N TYR A 110 1.98 -2.67 -7.63
CA TYR A 110 2.03 -3.17 -6.27
C TYR A 110 0.82 -2.74 -5.44
N VAL A 111 0.19 -3.69 -4.75
CA VAL A 111 -0.86 -3.47 -3.74
C VAL A 111 -0.29 -3.72 -2.35
N THR A 112 -0.37 -2.69 -1.52
CA THR A 112 0.20 -2.63 -0.18
C THR A 112 -0.69 -3.33 0.84
N GLY A 113 -0.08 -4.03 1.80
CA GLY A 113 -0.80 -4.63 2.94
C GLY A 113 -1.78 -5.75 2.56
N PHE A 114 -1.77 -6.20 1.32
CA PHE A 114 -2.60 -7.30 0.85
C PHE A 114 -2.09 -8.65 1.38
N ASN A 115 -2.98 -9.47 1.94
CA ASN A 115 -2.61 -10.71 2.60
C ASN A 115 -3.50 -11.92 2.23
N GLU A 116 -4.27 -11.86 1.14
CA GLU A 116 -5.07 -13.02 0.73
C GLU A 116 -4.20 -14.18 0.29
N ASN A 117 -4.68 -15.41 0.54
CA ASN A 117 -3.83 -16.59 0.51
C ASN A 117 -3.37 -17.00 -0.90
N LYS A 118 -4.17 -16.71 -1.94
CA LYS A 118 -3.98 -17.25 -3.29
C LYS A 118 -3.68 -16.21 -4.37
N GLU A 119 -3.96 -14.95 -4.10
CA GLU A 119 -3.80 -13.87 -5.07
C GLU A 119 -2.45 -13.16 -4.91
N GLY A 120 -1.95 -12.60 -6.02
CA GLY A 120 -0.73 -11.82 -6.06
C GLY A 120 -1.00 -10.32 -5.94
N ASN A 121 -0.08 -9.63 -5.29
CA ASN A 121 -0.11 -8.19 -5.05
C ASN A 121 1.03 -7.44 -5.72
N PHE A 122 1.91 -8.13 -6.47
CA PHE A 122 2.98 -7.52 -7.24
C PHE A 122 3.00 -8.15 -8.64
N TYR A 123 2.75 -7.37 -9.68
CA TYR A 123 2.48 -7.94 -11.01
C TYR A 123 2.84 -7.02 -12.16
N ASP A 124 3.17 -7.62 -13.28
CA ASP A 124 3.20 -6.98 -14.60
C ASP A 124 2.12 -7.65 -15.50
N ASP A 125 2.11 -7.35 -16.79
CA ASP A 125 1.13 -7.91 -17.73
C ASP A 125 1.25 -9.44 -17.91
N ASN A 126 2.41 -10.02 -17.61
CA ASN A 126 2.75 -11.42 -17.89
C ASN A 126 2.95 -12.26 -16.63
N ASN A 127 3.29 -11.63 -15.51
CA ASN A 127 3.75 -12.29 -14.30
C ASN A 127 3.06 -11.72 -13.07
N ILE A 128 2.62 -12.61 -12.19
CA ILE A 128 1.92 -12.27 -10.98
C ILE A 128 2.63 -12.93 -9.80
N TYR A 129 2.95 -12.12 -8.80
CA TYR A 129 3.68 -12.54 -7.62
C TYR A 129 2.92 -12.13 -6.35
N LYS A 130 2.95 -13.03 -5.38
CA LYS A 130 2.56 -12.78 -4.01
C LYS A 130 3.79 -12.44 -3.18
N ILE A 131 3.82 -11.23 -2.66
CA ILE A 131 4.81 -10.75 -1.70
C ILE A 131 4.16 -10.72 -0.32
N SER A 132 4.63 -11.60 0.57
CA SER A 132 4.15 -11.69 1.96
C SER A 132 4.73 -10.63 2.89
N THR A 133 5.90 -10.10 2.54
CA THR A 133 6.58 -9.05 3.31
C THR A 133 6.09 -7.69 2.85
N ARG A 134 5.80 -6.81 3.80
CA ARG A 134 5.35 -5.44 3.54
C ARG A 134 6.53 -4.60 3.04
N LEU A 135 6.76 -4.62 1.71
CA LEU A 135 7.67 -3.67 1.03
C LEU A 135 7.42 -2.24 1.51
N ASP A 136 6.17 -1.93 1.83
CA ASP A 136 5.79 -0.62 2.32
C ASP A 136 6.29 -0.28 3.73
N ASN A 137 6.30 -1.24 4.66
CA ASN A 137 6.81 -1.01 6.03
C ASN A 137 8.34 -1.02 6.04
N ASP A 138 8.93 -1.98 5.34
CA ASP A 138 10.36 -2.24 5.44
C ASP A 138 11.17 -1.27 4.56
N ILE A 139 10.56 -0.75 3.49
CA ILE A 139 11.28 0.05 2.48
C ILE A 139 10.58 1.39 2.24
N ILE A 140 9.31 1.40 1.81
CA ILE A 140 8.65 2.67 1.39
C ILE A 140 8.55 3.64 2.56
N GLN A 141 8.15 3.21 3.76
CA GLN A 141 8.05 4.08 4.94
C GLN A 141 9.41 4.62 5.37
N ASN A 142 10.47 3.82 5.28
CA ASN A 142 11.84 4.22 5.63
C ASN A 142 12.46 5.16 4.59
N LEU A 143 12.06 5.05 3.32
CA LEU A 143 12.44 5.97 2.24
C LEU A 143 11.73 7.34 2.33
N SER A 144 10.81 7.48 3.28
CA SER A 144 9.86 8.56 3.27
C SER A 144 10.11 9.57 4.40
N PHE A 145 10.37 10.81 4.04
CA PHE A 145 10.24 11.97 4.93
C PHE A 145 8.75 12.31 5.18
N ILE A 146 7.86 11.31 5.14
CA ILE A 146 6.42 11.50 5.17
C ILE A 146 6.04 12.15 6.48
N ARG A 147 5.70 13.43 6.39
CA ARG A 147 4.89 14.10 7.39
C ARG A 147 3.46 13.61 7.17
N LYS A 148 3.09 12.50 7.83
CA LYS A 148 1.70 12.04 7.92
C LYS A 148 1.17 12.21 9.35
N PRO A 149 -0.14 12.37 9.53
CA PRO A 149 -0.78 12.15 10.82
C PRO A 149 -0.42 10.78 11.40
N ARG A 150 -0.23 10.69 12.72
CA ARG A 150 -0.17 9.39 13.42
C ARG A 150 -1.44 8.63 13.14
N GLU A 151 -1.34 7.30 12.99
CA GLU A 151 -2.52 6.45 12.79
C GLU A 151 -3.45 7.01 11.69
N PHE A 152 -2.87 7.37 10.54
CA PHE A 152 -3.56 8.09 9.47
C PHE A 152 -4.90 7.46 9.09
N LYS A 153 -4.97 6.11 8.98
CA LYS A 153 -6.21 5.37 8.74
C LYS A 153 -7.32 5.79 9.72
N ASN A 154 -7.00 5.84 11.01
CA ASN A 154 -7.97 6.14 12.07
C ASN A 154 -8.49 7.57 11.88
N ILE A 155 -7.59 8.55 11.82
CA ILE A 155 -8.03 9.95 11.73
C ILE A 155 -8.69 10.30 10.39
N TYR A 156 -8.23 9.74 9.27
CA TYR A 156 -8.78 10.07 7.95
C TYR A 156 -10.16 9.44 7.73
N TYR A 157 -10.24 8.11 7.85
CA TYR A 157 -11.47 7.39 7.55
C TYR A 157 -12.47 7.47 8.70
N ASP A 158 -12.05 7.33 9.97
CA ASP A 158 -13.02 7.34 11.07
C ASP A 158 -13.63 8.71 11.27
N SER A 159 -12.87 9.80 11.10
CA SER A 159 -13.47 11.15 11.18
C SER A 159 -14.47 11.42 10.06
N THR A 160 -14.20 10.90 8.86
CA THR A 160 -15.15 10.97 7.74
C THR A 160 -16.41 10.18 8.08
N LEU A 161 -16.29 8.94 8.56
CA LEU A 161 -17.44 8.13 8.96
C LEU A 161 -18.24 8.79 10.10
N THR A 162 -17.58 9.41 11.08
CA THR A 162 -18.24 10.12 12.19
C THR A 162 -19.10 11.26 11.65
N ALA A 163 -18.54 12.16 10.84
CA ALA A 163 -19.29 13.26 10.26
C ALA A 163 -20.46 12.75 9.40
N LEU A 164 -20.25 11.70 8.60
CA LEU A 164 -21.33 11.14 7.78
C LEU A 164 -22.41 10.44 8.61
N SER A 165 -22.05 9.81 9.73
CA SER A 165 -22.99 9.19 10.66
C SER A 165 -23.89 10.24 11.34
N GLU A 166 -23.32 11.37 11.77
CA GLU A 166 -24.05 12.49 12.38
C GLU A 166 -25.05 13.13 11.40
N HIS A 167 -24.76 13.06 10.10
CA HIS A 167 -25.59 13.64 9.04
C HIS A 167 -26.25 12.59 8.13
N LYS A 168 -26.37 11.34 8.58
CA LYS A 168 -26.85 10.21 7.76
C LYS A 168 -28.28 10.39 7.25
N ASP A 169 -29.12 11.12 7.98
CA ASP A 169 -30.53 11.34 7.59
C ASP A 169 -30.63 12.19 6.32
N LEU A 170 -29.73 13.16 6.14
CA LEU A 170 -29.60 13.94 4.91
C LEU A 170 -29.13 13.08 3.73
N LEU A 171 -28.28 12.09 4.01
CA LEU A 171 -27.62 11.25 3.00
C LEU A 171 -28.49 10.07 2.55
N ASN A 172 -29.37 9.57 3.42
CA ASN A 172 -30.23 8.42 3.14
C ASN A 172 -31.64 8.81 2.66
N GLN A 173 -31.94 10.10 2.55
CA GLN A 173 -33.26 10.56 2.13
C GLN A 173 -33.52 10.21 0.65
N GLY A 174 -34.65 9.55 0.38
CA GLY A 174 -35.15 9.36 -0.98
C GLY A 174 -34.35 8.38 -1.84
N ASN A 175 -33.57 7.48 -1.23
CA ASN A 175 -32.79 6.44 -1.94
C ASN A 175 -31.78 7.02 -2.96
N LYS A 176 -31.31 8.24 -2.74
CA LYS A 176 -30.32 8.93 -3.58
C LYS A 176 -29.00 8.16 -3.67
N LYS A 177 -28.32 8.22 -4.80
CA LYS A 177 -26.97 7.66 -4.99
C LYS A 177 -25.95 8.65 -4.47
N VAL A 178 -25.10 8.21 -3.53
CA VAL A 178 -24.15 9.08 -2.82
C VAL A 178 -22.72 8.77 -3.24
N GLY A 179 -22.03 9.75 -3.81
CA GLY A 179 -20.64 9.64 -4.20
C GLY A 179 -19.73 10.22 -3.13
N ILE A 180 -18.77 9.45 -2.62
CA ILE A 180 -17.75 9.92 -1.68
C ILE A 180 -16.44 10.16 -2.42
N ASP A 181 -16.02 11.41 -2.50
CA ASP A 181 -14.79 11.87 -3.13
C ASP A 181 -13.67 12.07 -2.11
N ILE A 182 -12.99 10.97 -1.79
CA ILE A 182 -11.73 10.95 -1.03
C ILE A 182 -10.48 11.03 -1.93
N LEU A 183 -10.61 10.70 -3.22
CA LEU A 183 -9.48 10.70 -4.16
C LEU A 183 -9.13 12.12 -4.62
N GLY A 184 -10.08 13.05 -4.57
CA GLY A 184 -9.85 14.47 -4.80
C GLY A 184 -9.14 15.19 -3.66
N ASP A 185 -8.86 14.53 -2.52
CA ASP A 185 -8.01 15.08 -1.46
C ASP A 185 -6.53 14.94 -1.81
N ILE A 186 -6.05 15.81 -2.71
CA ILE A 186 -4.68 15.74 -3.28
C ILE A 186 -3.61 15.65 -2.18
N ASP A 187 -3.78 16.36 -1.06
CA ASP A 187 -2.81 16.37 0.04
C ASP A 187 -2.68 15.02 0.74
N CYS A 188 -3.77 14.26 0.83
CA CYS A 188 -3.82 12.97 1.53
C CYS A 188 -3.84 11.76 0.60
N ALA A 189 -4.16 11.92 -0.68
CA ALA A 189 -4.38 10.83 -1.63
C ALA A 189 -3.21 9.83 -1.69
N LYS A 190 -1.97 10.32 -1.57
CA LYS A 190 -0.74 9.51 -1.50
C LYS A 190 -0.67 8.53 -0.32
N TYR A 191 -1.45 8.73 0.74
CA TYR A 191 -1.48 7.87 1.92
C TYR A 191 -2.61 6.85 1.88
N LEU A 192 -3.53 6.96 0.92
CA LEU A 192 -4.66 6.04 0.81
C LEU A 192 -4.20 4.72 0.17
N LEU A 193 -4.40 3.62 0.89
CA LEU A 193 -4.08 2.27 0.45
C LEU A 193 -5.35 1.52 0.03
N SER A 194 -5.30 0.72 -1.04
CA SER A 194 -6.46 0.02 -1.58
C SER A 194 -7.16 -0.88 -0.57
N VAL A 195 -6.41 -1.62 0.24
CA VAL A 195 -6.96 -2.47 1.30
C VAL A 195 -7.75 -1.66 2.33
N GLU A 196 -7.27 -0.46 2.67
CA GLU A 196 -7.95 0.43 3.62
C GLU A 196 -9.19 1.09 3.00
N ILE A 197 -9.14 1.41 1.71
CA ILE A 197 -10.29 1.93 0.96
C ILE A 197 -11.42 0.89 0.92
N GLU A 198 -11.13 -0.40 0.72
CA GLU A 198 -12.17 -1.44 0.76
C GLU A 198 -12.79 -1.61 2.15
N ASP A 199 -11.98 -1.56 3.21
CA ASP A 199 -12.50 -1.57 4.59
C ASP A 199 -13.40 -0.35 4.85
N PHE A 200 -12.98 0.84 4.38
CA PHE A 200 -13.77 2.06 4.46
C PHE A 200 -15.08 1.94 3.67
N LYS A 201 -15.06 1.44 2.42
CA LYS A 201 -16.25 1.19 1.60
C LYS A 201 -17.28 0.31 2.33
N ARG A 202 -16.81 -0.78 2.95
CA ARG A 202 -17.68 -1.68 3.71
C ARG A 202 -18.36 -0.96 4.87
N ARG A 203 -17.59 -0.23 5.69
CA ARG A 203 -18.11 0.52 6.85
C ARG A 203 -19.02 1.67 6.41
N LEU A 204 -18.71 2.32 5.30
CA LEU A 204 -19.52 3.39 4.73
C LEU A 204 -20.91 2.88 4.34
N LYS A 205 -21.02 1.69 3.75
CA LYS A 205 -22.31 1.08 3.38
C LYS A 205 -23.19 0.73 4.59
N GLU A 206 -22.61 0.56 5.77
CA GLU A 206 -23.38 0.39 7.02
C GLU A 206 -24.10 1.70 7.43
N ILE A 207 -23.56 2.86 7.02
CA ILE A 207 -24.10 4.19 7.32
C ILE A 207 -24.99 4.69 6.17
N ILE A 208 -24.54 4.50 4.93
CA ILE A 208 -25.15 4.99 3.70
C ILE A 208 -25.16 3.84 2.66
N PRO A 209 -26.21 3.00 2.61
CA PRO A 209 -26.23 1.80 1.78
C PRO A 209 -25.98 2.06 0.27
N ASN A 210 -26.46 3.20 -0.25
CA ASN A 210 -26.35 3.58 -1.67
C ASN A 210 -25.10 4.42 -1.97
N SER A 211 -24.05 4.26 -1.17
CA SER A 211 -22.80 4.99 -1.34
C SER A 211 -21.74 4.22 -2.12
N GLU A 212 -20.95 4.96 -2.90
CA GLU A 212 -19.76 4.45 -3.59
C GLU A 212 -18.63 5.47 -3.49
N ILE A 213 -17.38 5.00 -3.51
CA ILE A 213 -16.23 5.89 -3.67
C ILE A 213 -16.21 6.37 -5.12
N MET A 214 -16.12 7.67 -5.30
CA MET A 214 -16.06 8.29 -6.62
C MET A 214 -14.69 8.07 -7.27
N ASN A 215 -14.71 7.82 -8.57
CA ASN A 215 -13.52 7.76 -9.41
C ASN A 215 -13.84 8.39 -10.79
N HIS A 216 -13.61 9.69 -10.92
CA HIS A 216 -13.83 10.47 -12.15
C HIS A 216 -15.25 10.35 -12.75
N ASN A 217 -16.24 9.96 -11.95
CA ASN A 217 -17.61 9.67 -12.37
C ASN A 217 -18.65 10.45 -11.56
N ARG A 218 -18.36 11.73 -11.28
CA ARG A 218 -19.21 12.65 -10.50
C ARG A 218 -20.65 12.73 -11.02
N GLU A 219 -20.85 12.55 -12.31
CA GLU A 219 -22.18 12.66 -12.92
C GLU A 219 -23.12 11.51 -12.56
N ASP A 220 -22.60 10.38 -12.08
CA ASP A 220 -23.39 9.20 -11.73
C ASP A 220 -24.16 9.34 -10.41
N PHE A 221 -23.91 10.40 -9.64
CA PHE A 221 -24.38 10.56 -8.26
C PHE A 221 -25.33 11.74 -8.11
N ASP A 222 -26.27 11.61 -7.16
CA ASP A 222 -27.21 12.67 -6.79
C ASP A 222 -26.64 13.59 -5.70
N ILE A 223 -25.91 12.99 -4.75
CA ILE A 223 -25.25 13.68 -3.65
C ILE A 223 -23.75 13.43 -3.75
N ILE A 224 -22.96 14.49 -3.60
CA ILE A 224 -21.50 14.43 -3.58
C ILE A 224 -21.00 14.81 -2.19
N VAL A 225 -20.24 13.90 -1.58
CA VAL A 225 -19.49 14.15 -0.34
C VAL A 225 -18.03 14.35 -0.72
N SER A 226 -17.52 15.58 -0.62
CA SER A 226 -16.10 15.87 -0.85
C SER A 226 -15.36 15.93 0.48
N VAL A 227 -14.29 15.14 0.62
CA VAL A 227 -13.36 15.21 1.75
C VAL A 227 -12.13 15.97 1.31
N ARG A 228 -11.76 17.06 1.99
CA ARG A 228 -10.59 17.87 1.63
C ARG A 228 -9.79 18.23 2.88
N ASN A 229 -8.54 17.83 2.92
CA ASN A 229 -7.67 18.26 3.99
C ASN A 229 -7.47 19.78 3.93
N TYR A 230 -7.51 20.41 5.10
CA TYR A 230 -7.23 21.83 5.29
C TYR A 230 -5.84 22.04 5.91
N GLY A 231 -5.31 21.00 6.55
CA GLY A 231 -3.94 20.96 7.03
C GLY A 231 -3.74 19.86 8.06
N TYR A 232 -2.53 19.32 8.13
CA TYR A 232 -2.19 18.36 9.16
C TYR A 232 -0.75 18.50 9.67
N LYS A 233 -0.53 17.94 10.86
CA LYS A 233 0.78 17.59 11.42
C LYS A 233 0.67 16.15 11.94
N THR A 234 1.76 15.64 12.48
CA THR A 234 1.78 14.33 13.15
C THR A 234 0.69 14.17 14.23
N THR A 235 0.32 15.26 14.92
CA THR A 235 -0.64 15.25 16.05
C THR A 235 -1.86 16.15 15.88
N THR A 236 -2.02 16.79 14.72
CA THR A 236 -3.17 17.65 14.43
C THR A 236 -3.70 17.36 13.03
N TYR A 237 -5.01 17.37 12.84
CA TYR A 237 -5.65 17.09 11.57
C TYR A 237 -6.85 17.99 11.38
N LYS A 238 -6.93 18.69 10.24
CA LYS A 238 -8.02 19.60 9.92
C LYS A 238 -8.55 19.23 8.54
N THR A 239 -9.85 18.96 8.44
CA THR A 239 -10.48 18.52 7.20
C THR A 239 -11.86 19.14 7.03
N ILE A 240 -12.20 19.50 5.80
CA ILE A 240 -13.53 19.97 5.44
C ILE A 240 -14.24 18.85 4.71
N ILE A 241 -15.43 18.51 5.19
CA ILE A 241 -16.34 17.57 4.54
C ILE A 241 -17.50 18.37 4.00
N LYS A 242 -17.65 18.40 2.67
CA LYS A 242 -18.72 19.11 1.99
C LYS A 242 -19.74 18.12 1.44
N ILE A 243 -21.01 18.27 1.81
CA ILE A 243 -22.13 17.53 1.23
C ILE A 243 -22.86 18.45 0.26
N GLU A 244 -22.90 18.08 -1.01
CA GLU A 244 -23.54 18.82 -2.09
C GLU A 244 -24.66 17.96 -2.69
N ASN A 245 -25.89 18.48 -2.67
CA ASN A 245 -27.03 17.82 -3.30
C ASN A 245 -27.29 18.48 -4.65
N LYS A 246 -27.10 17.72 -5.74
CA LYS A 246 -27.17 18.25 -7.10
C LYS A 246 -28.59 18.61 -7.54
N GLN A 247 -29.62 18.05 -6.89
CA GLN A 247 -31.02 18.26 -7.27
C GLN A 247 -31.57 19.61 -6.79
N ASP A 248 -31.26 19.99 -5.55
CA ASP A 248 -31.72 21.24 -4.93
C ASP A 248 -30.62 22.31 -4.82
N HIS A 249 -29.39 21.98 -5.27
CA HIS A 249 -28.20 22.82 -5.20
C HIS A 249 -27.82 23.26 -3.78
N SER A 250 -28.24 22.52 -2.76
CA SER A 250 -27.84 22.78 -1.39
C SER A 250 -26.42 22.28 -1.11
N GLU A 251 -25.69 23.05 -0.29
CA GLU A 251 -24.37 22.68 0.20
C GLU A 251 -24.32 22.81 1.73
N ASN A 252 -23.78 21.78 2.39
CA ASN A 252 -23.45 21.79 3.80
C ASN A 252 -21.96 21.53 3.97
N LYS A 253 -21.30 22.27 4.86
CA LYS A 253 -19.87 22.12 5.15
C LYS A 253 -19.69 21.79 6.62
N PHE A 254 -18.93 20.74 6.87
CA PHE A 254 -18.56 20.27 8.19
C PHE A 254 -17.06 20.34 8.34
N TYR A 255 -16.62 20.72 9.52
CA TYR A 255 -15.23 20.98 9.84
C TYR A 255 -14.79 19.97 10.89
N VAL A 256 -13.85 19.11 10.52
CA VAL A 256 -13.27 18.09 11.39
C VAL A 256 -11.97 18.63 11.97
N ASP A 257 -11.91 18.79 13.30
CA ASP A 257 -10.69 19.10 14.04
C ASP A 257 -10.25 17.88 14.86
N GLY A 258 -9.06 17.38 14.56
CA GLY A 258 -8.45 16.22 15.19
C GLY A 258 -7.22 16.62 15.99
N LYS A 259 -7.14 16.18 17.25
CA LYS A 259 -5.96 16.33 18.11
C LYS A 259 -5.54 14.99 18.69
N TYR A 260 -4.27 14.65 18.52
CA TYR A 260 -3.71 13.39 19.03
C TYR A 260 -3.16 13.56 20.46
N ASN A 261 -3.68 12.78 21.39
CA ASN A 261 -3.15 12.60 22.74
C ASN A 261 -3.35 11.14 23.17
N ASN A 262 -2.36 10.29 22.91
CA ASN A 262 -2.41 8.81 23.00
C ASN A 262 -3.42 8.14 22.04
N SER A 263 -4.52 8.81 21.71
CA SER A 263 -5.46 8.49 20.64
C SER A 263 -5.94 9.79 20.00
N TRP A 264 -6.62 9.69 18.85
CA TRP A 264 -7.26 10.85 18.23
C TRP A 264 -8.54 11.24 18.98
N ASN A 265 -8.60 12.49 19.42
CA ASN A 265 -9.85 13.16 19.74
C ASN A 265 -10.35 13.88 18.47
N ILE A 266 -11.58 13.60 18.06
CA ILE A 266 -12.19 14.07 16.81
C ILE A 266 -13.43 14.88 17.16
N GLU A 267 -13.47 16.13 16.72
CA GLU A 267 -14.62 17.02 16.86
C GLU A 267 -15.11 17.45 15.47
N VAL A 268 -16.43 17.45 15.28
CA VAL A 268 -17.10 17.88 14.04
C VAL A 268 -17.92 19.12 14.32
N PHE A 269 -17.79 20.14 13.46
CA PHE A 269 -18.48 21.42 13.62
C PHE A 269 -19.22 21.83 12.35
N ASP A 270 -20.37 22.47 12.49
CA ASP A 270 -21.13 23.07 11.37
C ASP A 270 -20.56 24.42 10.89
N LYS A 271 -19.63 25.00 11.65
CA LYS A 271 -18.95 26.26 11.33
C LYS A 271 -17.46 26.10 11.52
N MET A 272 -16.69 26.80 10.69
CA MET A 272 -15.23 26.78 10.78
C MET A 272 -14.79 27.24 12.17
N PRO A 273 -14.01 26.43 12.91
CA PRO A 273 -13.50 26.82 14.21
C PRO A 273 -12.62 28.07 14.12
N ASP A 274 -12.70 28.97 15.11
CA ASP A 274 -11.86 30.18 15.13
C ASP A 274 -10.36 29.87 15.19
N SER A 275 -9.98 28.71 15.73
CA SER A 275 -8.60 28.22 15.77
C SER A 275 -8.00 27.86 14.40
N TRP A 276 -8.79 27.97 13.32
CA TRP A 276 -8.36 27.73 11.94
C TRP A 276 -8.11 29.02 11.16
N LYS A 277 -8.50 30.17 11.72
CA LYS A 277 -8.32 31.50 11.12
C LYS A 277 -6.93 32.07 11.39
#